data_AF-A0A0C2G7H2-F1
#
_entry.id   AF-A0A0C2G7H2-F1
#
_cell.length_a   1.000
_cell.length_b   1.000
_cell.length_c   1.000
_cell.angle_alpha   90.00
_cell.angle_beta   90.00
_cell.angle_gamma   90.00
#
_symmetry.space_group_name_H-M   'P 1'
#
loop_
_entity.id
_entity.type
_entity.pdbx_description
1 polymer ?
#
loop_
_entity_poly.entity_id
_entity_poly.type
_entity_poly.pdbx_seq_one_letter_code
_entity_poly.pdbx_strand_id
1 'polypeptide(L)' 'MMMSGYGFFCNRKLITIFTAPRYQPEANNKGAVVYVDKQGKIGFKVLSPLEQAPGDAGQQGEQLRYHL' A
#
# COMPACT_ATOMS: atom_id res chain seq x y z
N MET A 1 -10.73 2.25 5.05
CA MET A 1 -9.45 2.20 4.33
C MET A 1 -8.48 1.29 5.08
N MET A 2 -7.63 0.51 4.41
CA MET A 2 -6.64 -0.34 5.07
C MET A 2 -5.37 0.44 5.37
N MET A 3 -5.32 1.06 6.56
CA MET A 3 -4.18 1.90 6.94
C MET A 3 -2.85 1.13 7.00
N SER A 4 -2.90 -0.19 7.24
CA SER A 4 -1.72 -1.06 7.28
C SER A 4 -1.35 -1.67 5.92
N GLY A 5 -2.10 -1.39 4.86
CA GLY A 5 -1.90 -2.01 3.53
C GLY A 5 -2.41 -3.46 3.41
N TYR A 6 -2.94 -4.05 4.49
CA TYR A 6 -3.61 -5.35 4.45
C TYR A 6 -4.69 -5.44 5.54
N GLY A 7 -5.62 -6.40 5.38
CA GLY A 7 -6.64 -6.72 6.38
C GLY A 7 -7.10 -8.17 6.28
N PHE A 8 -7.33 -8.80 7.44
CA PHE A 8 -7.92 -10.14 7.53
C PHE A 8 -9.44 -10.05 7.74
N PHE A 9 -10.17 -10.94 7.08
CA PHE A 9 -11.63 -11.04 7.16
C PHE A 9 -12.07 -12.51 7.29
N CYS A 10 -13.34 -12.73 7.62
CA CYS A 10 -13.95 -14.06 7.68
C CYS A 10 -13.11 -15.06 8.50
N ASN A 11 -12.71 -14.68 9.72
CA ASN A 11 -11.82 -15.46 10.59
C ASN A 11 -10.51 -15.87 9.89
N ARG A 12 -9.85 -14.88 9.26
CA ARG A 12 -8.58 -15.03 8.52
C ARG A 12 -8.64 -15.93 7.28
N LYS A 13 -9.85 -16.27 6.79
CA LYS A 13 -10.03 -17.01 5.53
C LYS A 13 -9.92 -16.13 4.30
N LEU A 14 -10.04 -14.81 4.47
CA LEU A 14 -9.90 -13.83 3.41
C LEU A 14 -8.85 -12.79 3.83
N ILE A 15 -7.97 -12.45 2.91
CA ILE A 15 -6.98 -11.39 3.07
C ILE A 15 -7.19 -10.42 1.91
N THR A 16 -7.36 -9.15 2.23
CA THR A 16 -7.28 -8.08 1.24
C THR A 16 -5.94 -7.38 1.39
N ILE A 17 -5.32 -7.06 0.26
CA ILE A 17 -4.00 -6.43 0.21
C ILE A 17 -4.10 -5.18 -0.66
N PHE A 18 -3.43 -4.14 -0.21
CA PHE A 18 -3.32 -2.88 -0.90
C PHE A 18 -1.84 -2.51 -0.99
N THR A 19 -1.31 -2.36 -2.21
CA THR A 19 0.13 -2.22 -2.46
C THR A 19 0.58 -0.78 -2.67
N ALA A 20 -0.33 0.19 -2.75
CA ALA A 20 -0.03 1.60 -2.98
C ALA A 20 -0.03 2.38 -1.65
N PRO A 21 1.14 2.67 -1.03
CA PRO A 21 1.21 3.60 0.08
C PRO A 21 0.75 4.98 -0.38
N ARG A 22 0.08 5.73 0.50
CA ARG A 22 -0.43 7.09 0.24
C ARG A 22 -1.29 7.16 -1.04
N TYR A 23 -2.12 6.16 -1.29
CA TYR A 23 -3.12 6.22 -2.36
C TYR A 23 -4.15 7.33 -2.12
N GLN A 24 -4.47 7.59 -0.85
CA GLN A 24 -5.21 8.77 -0.44
C GLN A 24 -4.28 9.66 0.40
N PRO A 25 -3.83 10.81 -0.12
CA PRO A 25 -2.88 11.70 0.56
C PRO A 25 -3.29 12.08 1.98
N GLU A 26 -4.59 12.26 2.22
CA GLU A 26 -5.13 12.72 3.51
C GLU A 26 -5.09 11.62 4.59
N ALA A 27 -5.04 10.35 4.19
CA ALA A 27 -5.12 9.20 5.10
C ALA A 27 -3.75 8.56 5.38
N ASN A 28 -2.71 8.93 4.62
CA ASN A 28 -1.33 8.43 4.72
C ASN A 28 -1.23 6.90 4.91
N ASN A 29 -2.03 6.14 4.16
CA ASN A 29 -2.09 4.69 4.28
C ASN A 29 -0.75 4.04 3.92
N LYS A 30 -0.43 2.91 4.55
CA LYS A 30 0.69 2.05 4.13
C LYS A 30 0.26 1.15 2.97
N GLY A 31 1.25 0.58 2.29
CA GLY A 31 1.08 -0.55 1.39
C GLY A 31 1.53 -1.86 2.06
N ALA A 32 1.19 -3.01 1.50
CA ALA A 32 1.76 -4.29 1.90
C ALA A 32 1.94 -5.24 0.72
N VAL A 33 2.95 -6.10 0.81
CA VAL A 33 3.16 -7.25 -0.08
C VAL A 33 3.06 -8.52 0.76
N VAL A 34 2.34 -9.51 0.25
CA VAL A 34 2.28 -10.85 0.85
C VAL A 34 3.33 -11.76 0.23
N TYR A 35 3.94 -12.59 1.07
CA TYR A 35 4.81 -13.68 0.67
C TYR A 35 4.20 -14.98 1.17
N VAL A 36 4.18 -15.99 0.31
CA VAL A 36 3.76 -17.35 0.65
C VAL A 36 4.95 -18.26 0.41
N ASP A 37 5.44 -18.93 1.44
CA ASP A 37 6.54 -19.87 1.30
C ASP A 37 6.07 -21.25 0.78
N LYS A 38 7.02 -22.15 0.51
CA LYS A 38 6.72 -23.49 -0.01
C LYS A 38 5.92 -24.36 0.97
N GLN A 39 5.93 -24.02 2.25
CA GLN A 39 5.18 -24.69 3.31
C GLN A 39 3.78 -24.06 3.51
N GLY A 40 3.42 -23.05 2.69
CA GLY A 40 2.15 -22.35 2.79
C GLY A 40 2.09 -21.33 3.93
N LYS A 41 3.22 -20.99 4.57
CA LYS A 41 3.23 -19.92 5.57
C LYS A 41 3.11 -18.57 4.88
N ILE A 42 2.28 -17.72 5.46
CA ILE A 42 2.01 -16.38 4.95
C ILE A 42 2.78 -15.36 5.79
N GLY A 43 3.56 -14.51 5.12
CA GLY A 43 4.26 -13.38 5.71
C GLY A 43 3.92 -12.08 4.98
N PHE A 44 4.24 -10.94 5.60
CA PHE A 44 3.95 -9.62 5.03
C PHE A 44 5.18 -8.73 5.12
N LYS A 45 5.44 -7.99 4.04
CA LYS A 45 6.29 -6.79 4.09
C LYS A 45 5.39 -5.58 3.98
N VAL A 46 5.42 -4.73 5.01
CA VAL A 46 4.69 -3.46 5.01
C VAL A 46 5.56 -2.39 4.35
N LEU A 47 4.96 -1.65 3.43
CA LEU A 47 5.58 -0.54 2.71
C LEU A 47 5.12 0.77 3.36
N SER A 48 6.02 1.45 4.05
CA SER A 48 5.76 2.81 4.49
C SER A 48 5.78 3.77 3.29
N PRO A 49 4.94 4.81 3.27
CA PRO A 49 5.11 5.92 2.36
C PRO A 49 6.52 6.49 2.46
N LEU A 50 7.11 6.88 1.32
CA LEU A 50 8.34 7.66 1.33
C LEU A 50 8.05 9.02 2.00
N GLU A 51 8.99 9.53 2.80
CA GLU A 51 8.93 10.93 3.23
C GLU A 51 9.02 11.81 1.99
N GLN A 52 7.98 12.63 1.80
CA GLN A 52 7.77 13.55 0.68
C GLN A 52 8.09 12.96 -0.72
N ALA A 53 7.06 12.46 -1.40
CA ALA A 53 7.16 12.37 -2.85
C ALA A 53 7.33 13.79 -3.43
N PRO A 54 8.22 14.02 -4.41
CA PRO A 54 8.32 15.30 -5.10
C PRO A 54 6.97 15.59 -5.77
N GLY A 55 6.15 16.39 -5.10
CA GLY A 55 4.73 16.58 -5.38
C GLY A 55 3.96 17.21 -4.21
N ASP A 56 4.44 17.03 -2.97
CA ASP A 56 3.85 17.69 -1.78
C ASP A 56 4.13 19.20 -1.72
N ALA A 57 5.02 19.74 -2.55
CA ALA A 57 5.36 21.18 -2.59
C ALA A 57 4.54 21.99 -3.61
N GLY A 58 3.59 21.40 -4.33
CA GLY A 58 2.82 22.16 -5.32
C GLY A 58 1.84 21.31 -6.10
N GLN A 59 0.61 21.19 -5.60
CA GLN A 59 -0.54 20.88 -6.45
C GLN A 59 -0.84 22.08 -7.35
N GLN A 60 -0.04 22.31 -8.40
CA GLN A 60 -0.50 22.92 -9.64
C GLN A 60 0.24 22.29 -10.82
N GLY A 61 -0.42 21.30 -11.44
CA GLY A 61 -0.18 20.91 -12.82
C GLY A 61 1.11 20.15 -13.13
N GLU A 62 1.10 18.82 -12.95
CA GLU A 62 1.68 17.97 -13.99
C GLU A 62 1.08 16.57 -13.94
N GLN A 63 0.56 16.16 -15.08
CA GLN A 63 0.00 14.84 -15.34
C GLN A 63 1.14 13.83 -15.29
N LEU A 64 1.31 13.15 -14.15
CA LEU A 64 2.33 12.12 -13.97
C LEU A 64 2.08 10.99 -14.96
N ARG A 65 2.92 10.94 -15.99
CA ARG A 65 2.98 9.86 -16.99
C ARG A 65 3.23 8.53 -16.29
N TYR A 66 2.21 7.69 -16.24
CA TYR A 66 2.38 6.26 -16.00
C TYR A 66 3.22 5.69 -17.15
N HIS A 67 4.50 5.36 -16.88
CA HIS A 67 5.22 4.44 -17.75
C HIS A 67 4.78 3.04 -17.37
N LEU A 68 4.03 2.41 -18.29
CA LEU A 68 3.87 0.96 -18.35
C LEU A 68 5.20 0.35 -18.80
#